data_AF-A0A2W0CLI6-F1
#
_entry.id   AF-A0A2W0CLI6-F1
#
_cell.length_a   1.000
_cell.length_b   1.000
_cell.length_c   1.000
_cell.angle_alpha   90.00
_cell.angle_beta   90.00
_cell.angle_gamma   90.00
#
_symmetry.space_group_name_H-M   'P 1'
#
loop_
_entity.id
_entity.type
_entity.pdbx_description
1 polymer ?
#
loop_
_entity_poly.entity_id
_entity_poly.type
_entity_poly.pdbx_seq_one_letter_code
_entity_poly.pdbx_strand_id
1 'polypeptide(L)' 'MNITFESVKQEVEELVQFLTSDSWPYHGVENPTETEIRKAYENGAYHNENTRTFLD' A
#
# COMPACT_ATOMS: atom_id res chain seq x y z
N MET A 1 -3.77 -5.56 26.94
CA MET A 1 -4.21 -4.49 26.03
C MET A 1 -4.31 -5.14 24.66
N ASN A 2 -5.52 -5.38 24.16
CA ASN A 2 -5.69 -5.96 22.82
C ASN A 2 -5.89 -4.80 21.85
N ILE A 3 -4.82 -4.44 21.15
CA ILE A 3 -4.87 -3.45 20.08
C ILE A 3 -5.23 -4.25 18.82
N THR A 4 -6.40 -4.00 18.26
CA THR A 4 -6.80 -4.53 16.95
C THR A 4 -6.68 -3.42 15.93
N PHE A 5 -5.86 -3.61 14.91
CA PHE A 5 -5.81 -2.72 13.75
C PHE A 5 -7.07 -2.93 12.93
N GLU A 6 -7.98 -1.96 12.97
CA GLU A 6 -9.10 -1.91 12.04
C GLU A 6 -8.51 -1.62 10.65
N SER A 7 -8.88 -2.37 9.61
CA SER A 7 -8.36 -2.06 8.27
C SER A 7 -8.90 -0.70 7.88
N VAL A 8 -8.05 0.32 7.94
CA VAL A 8 -8.45 1.70 7.70
C VAL A 8 -8.69 1.81 6.20
N LYS A 9 -9.95 1.80 5.76
CA LYS A 9 -10.32 2.05 4.36
C LYS A 9 -9.73 3.38 3.83
N GLN A 10 -9.41 4.30 4.74
CA GLN A 10 -8.71 5.55 4.47
C GLN A 10 -7.25 5.35 3.95
N GLU A 11 -6.56 4.28 4.36
CA GLU A 11 -5.17 4.01 3.94
C GLU A 11 -5.05 3.68 2.45
N VAL A 12 -6.06 3.05 1.84
CA VAL A 12 -6.04 2.76 0.40
C VAL A 12 -6.02 4.04 -0.42
N GLU A 13 -6.86 5.00 -0.07
CA GLU A 13 -6.98 6.26 -0.83
C GLU A 13 -5.70 7.08 -0.68
N GLU A 14 -5.16 7.15 0.54
CA GLU A 14 -3.88 7.84 0.82
C GLU A 14 -2.71 7.16 0.09
N LEU A 15 -2.68 5.83 0.04
CA LEU A 15 -1.68 5.06 -0.69
C LEU A 15 -1.77 5.27 -2.21
N VAL A 16 -2.99 5.24 -2.76
CA VAL A 16 -3.24 5.52 -4.18
C VAL A 16 -2.76 6.92 -4.51
N GLN A 17 -3.15 7.92 -3.70
CA GLN A 17 -2.74 9.30 -3.93
C GLN A 17 -1.22 9.45 -3.89
N PHE A 18 -0.55 8.86 -2.89
CA PHE A 18 0.89 8.95 -2.73
C PHE A 18 1.66 8.31 -3.90
N LEU A 19 1.28 7.10 -4.31
CA LEU A 19 2.00 6.38 -5.36
C LEU A 19 1.72 6.93 -6.76
N THR A 20 0.60 7.60 -6.97
CA THR A 20 0.21 8.15 -8.29
C THR A 20 0.54 9.64 -8.46
N SER A 21 0.95 10.36 -7.39
CA SER A 21 1.27 11.79 -7.47
C SER A 21 2.62 12.10 -8.10
N ASP A 22 3.54 11.12 -8.12
CA ASP A 22 4.92 11.31 -8.54
C ASP A 22 5.41 10.12 -9.40
N SER A 23 6.53 10.36 -10.10
CA SER A 23 7.30 9.30 -10.76
C SER A 23 8.30 8.70 -9.77
N TRP A 24 8.50 7.39 -9.87
CA TRP A 24 9.32 6.57 -8.99
C TRP A 24 10.42 5.84 -9.78
N PRO A 25 11.48 6.52 -10.30
CA PRO A 25 12.45 5.95 -11.24
C PRO A 25 13.25 4.75 -10.73
N TYR A 26 13.27 4.54 -9.41
CA TYR A 26 14.03 3.49 -8.74
C TYR A 26 13.14 2.39 -8.15
N HIS A 27 11.87 2.34 -8.55
CA HIS A 27 10.89 1.36 -8.11
C HIS A 27 10.52 0.40 -9.24
N GLY A 28 9.80 -0.69 -8.92
CA GLY A 28 9.43 -1.70 -9.91
C GLY A 28 8.53 -1.17 -11.04
N VAL A 29 7.65 -0.21 -10.71
CA VAL A 29 6.82 0.52 -11.68
C VAL A 29 7.03 2.00 -11.43
N GLU A 30 7.52 2.72 -12.44
CA GLU A 30 7.89 4.12 -12.31
C GLU A 30 6.65 5.03 -12.13
N ASN A 31 5.59 4.81 -12.92
CA ASN A 31 4.39 5.64 -12.88
C ASN A 31 3.18 4.71 -12.71
N PRO A 32 2.96 4.16 -11.50
CA PRO A 32 1.87 3.23 -11.29
C PRO A 32 0.53 3.96 -11.43
N THR A 33 -0.46 3.26 -11.99
CA THR A 33 -1.82 3.75 -12.08
C THR A 33 -2.62 3.41 -10.82
N GLU A 34 -3.66 4.19 -10.54
CA GLU A 34 -4.58 3.92 -9.43
C GLU A 34 -5.12 2.47 -9.45
N THR A 35 -5.49 1.97 -10.63
CA THR A 35 -6.00 0.59 -10.78
C THR A 35 -4.95 -0.45 -10.39
N GLU A 36 -3.68 -0.24 -10.74
CA GLU A 36 -2.59 -1.14 -10.36
C GLU A 36 -2.36 -1.14 -8.85
N ILE A 37 -2.36 0.04 -8.22
CA ILE A 37 -2.18 0.17 -6.77
C ILE A 37 -3.32 -0.49 -6.00
N ARG A 38 -4.59 -0.26 -6.39
CA ARG A 38 -5.76 -0.89 -5.75
C ARG A 38 -5.71 -2.42 -5.88
N LYS A 39 -5.38 -2.93 -7.07
CA LYS A 39 -5.23 -4.37 -7.28
C LYS A 39 -4.09 -4.96 -6.44
N ALA A 40 -2.95 -4.26 -6.34
CA ALA A 40 -1.84 -4.69 -5.50
C ALA A 40 -2.22 -4.72 -4.01
N TYR A 41 -3.01 -3.74 -3.55
CA TYR A 41 -3.54 -3.70 -2.21
C TYR A 41 -4.49 -4.86 -1.89
N GLU A 42 -5.46 -5.14 -2.77
CA GLU A 42 -6.37 -6.28 -2.63
C GLU A 42 -5.62 -7.62 -2.58
N ASN A 43 -4.50 -7.72 -3.31
CA ASN A 43 -3.62 -8.89 -3.28
C ASN A 43 -2.68 -8.95 -2.06
N GLY A 44 -2.79 -8.00 -1.12
CA GLY A 44 -2.01 -7.99 0.12
C GLY A 44 -0.56 -7.53 -0.04
N ALA A 45 -0.20 -6.86 -1.15
CA ALA A 45 1.19 -6.41 -1.39
C ALA A 45 1.72 -5.51 -0.27
N TYR A 46 0.85 -4.68 0.32
CA TYR A 46 1.19 -3.74 1.40
C TYR A 46 0.89 -4.26 2.81
N HIS A 47 0.48 -5.53 2.92
CA HIS A 47 0.03 -6.15 4.18
C HIS A 47 0.72 -7.49 4.45
N ASN A 48 1.80 -7.81 3.74
CA ASN A 48 2.51 -9.09 3.89
C ASN A 48 3.68 -8.97 4.87
N GLU A 49 4.22 -10.11 5.32
CA GLU A 49 5.33 -10.15 6.29
C GLU A 49 6.60 -9.45 5.81
N ASN A 50 6.77 -9.26 4.49
CA ASN A 50 7.90 -8.53 3.93
C ASN A 50 7.69 -7.02 3.88
N THR A 51 6.45 -6.54 4.05
CA THR A 51 6.11 -5.11 4.07
C THR A 51 5.73 -4.60 5.46
N ARG A 52 5.51 -5.49 6.44
CA ARG A 52 5.31 -5.13 7.84
C ARG A 52 6.65 -4.91 8.54
N THR A 53 6.88 -3.71 9.05
CA THR A 53 8.13 -3.36 9.78
C THR A 53 8.20 -3.98 11.17
N PHE A 54 7.07 -4.39 11.74
CA PHE A 54 6.98 -5.07 13.03
C PHE A 54 6.19 -6.37 12.85
N LEU A 55 6.78 -7.47 13.30
CA LEU A 55 6.12 -8.76 13.43
C LEU A 55 5.33 -8.71 14.74
N ASP A 56 4.01 -8.90 14.64
CA ASP A 56 3.13 -8.98 15.81
C ASP A 56 3.47 -10.21 16.68
#